data_AF-F3YU19-F1
#
_entry.id   AF-F3YU19-F1
#
_cell.length_a   1.000
_cell.length_b   1.000
_cell.length_c   1.000
_cell.angle_alpha   90.00
_cell.angle_beta   90.00
_cell.angle_gamma   90.00
#
_symmetry.space_group_name_H-M   'P 1'
#
loop_
_entity.id
_entity.type
_entity.pdbx_description
1 polymer ?
#
loop_
_entity_poly.entity_id
_entity_poly.type
_entity_poly.pdbx_seq_one_letter_code
_entity_poly.pdbx_strand_id
1 'polypeptide(L)'
;MICPRCRALSPEGSNYCFQCGAALGLLDEFIFSNESGQGGMPALEGPLADVPELHWFLVLVYNIITLGIYGSVWFLRRLGAFQRLRSERRLNPGLLTASLVFTIASLGCALTLIVIGEGSALVVAGLPVTDLLDDFSTFLDLSAWLMLAHQALRLRRMIKDHVAAQGRHVAITALWTILFQNINLQHAINGLKRHGRS
;
A
#
# COMPACT_ATOMS: atom_id res chain seq x y z
N MET A 1 -32.46 -5.18 19.54
CA MET A 1 -32.16 -5.12 18.09
C MET A 1 -31.81 -6.49 17.55
N ILE A 2 -32.18 -6.81 16.30
CA ILE A 2 -31.86 -8.11 15.66
C ILE A 2 -30.63 -7.94 14.77
N CYS A 3 -29.65 -8.84 14.91
CA CYS A 3 -28.44 -8.80 14.07
C CYS A 3 -28.76 -9.13 12.60
N PRO A 4 -28.35 -8.29 11.62
CA PRO A 4 -28.62 -8.57 10.21
C PRO A 4 -27.85 -9.79 9.68
N ARG A 5 -26.77 -10.18 10.36
CA ARG A 5 -25.88 -11.27 9.93
C ARG A 5 -26.28 -12.63 10.45
N CYS A 6 -26.51 -12.74 11.76
CA CYS A 6 -26.82 -14.02 12.41
C CYS A 6 -28.24 -14.11 12.99
N ARG A 7 -29.04 -13.03 12.87
CA ARG A 7 -30.41 -12.92 13.41
C ARG A 7 -30.54 -13.13 14.92
N ALA A 8 -29.43 -13.16 15.66
CA ALA A 8 -29.46 -13.16 17.12
C ALA A 8 -30.03 -11.82 17.65
N LEU A 9 -30.86 -11.88 18.70
CA LEU A 9 -31.28 -10.70 19.44
C LEU A 9 -30.10 -10.17 20.25
N SER A 10 -29.77 -8.90 20.11
CA SER A 10 -28.76 -8.21 20.92
C SER A 10 -29.41 -7.22 21.90
N PRO A 11 -28.83 -7.02 23.11
CA PRO A 11 -29.33 -6.06 24.09
C PRO A 11 -29.40 -4.64 23.48
N GLU A 12 -30.39 -3.87 23.90
CA GLU A 12 -30.51 -2.47 23.48
C GLU A 12 -29.29 -1.66 23.95
N GLY A 13 -28.74 -0.81 23.07
CA GLY A 13 -27.50 -0.06 23.32
C GLY A 13 -26.19 -0.79 23.03
N SER A 14 -26.23 -2.05 22.57
CA SER A 14 -25.01 -2.77 22.16
C SER A 14 -24.51 -2.35 20.76
N ASN A 15 -23.25 -1.94 20.68
CA ASN A 15 -22.61 -1.57 19.39
C ASN A 15 -22.26 -2.79 18.52
N TYR A 16 -22.24 -4.00 19.11
CA TYR A 16 -21.84 -5.23 18.45
C TYR A 16 -22.74 -6.40 18.88
N CYS A 17 -22.96 -7.34 17.97
CA CYS A 17 -23.66 -8.58 18.23
C CYS A 17 -22.76 -9.50 19.08
N PHE A 18 -23.24 -9.91 20.25
CA PHE A 18 -22.49 -10.81 21.13
C PHE A 18 -22.22 -12.20 20.54
N GLN A 19 -23.04 -12.64 19.56
CA GLN A 19 -22.94 -13.98 19.02
C GLN A 19 -22.02 -14.09 17.80
N CYS A 20 -21.91 -13.04 16.98
CA CYS A 20 -21.10 -13.05 15.76
C CYS A 20 -20.12 -11.88 15.63
N GLY A 21 -20.12 -10.92 16.56
CA GLY A 21 -19.25 -9.75 16.55
C GLY A 21 -19.59 -8.67 15.51
N ALA A 22 -20.70 -8.81 14.75
CA ALA A 22 -21.10 -7.80 13.76
C ALA A 22 -21.58 -6.50 14.43
N ALA A 23 -21.18 -5.33 13.91
CA ALA A 23 -21.61 -4.04 14.44
C ALA A 23 -23.12 -3.79 14.21
N LEU A 24 -23.82 -3.24 15.21
CA LEU A 24 -25.29 -3.12 15.24
C LEU A 24 -25.84 -1.68 15.21
N GLY A 25 -24.99 -0.66 15.02
CA GLY A 25 -25.40 0.74 15.22
C GLY A 25 -24.77 1.77 14.28
N LEU A 26 -24.46 1.43 13.04
CA LEU A 26 -23.90 2.38 12.05
C LEU A 26 -24.82 2.66 10.85
N LEU A 27 -26.09 2.21 10.90
CA LEU A 27 -27.02 2.35 9.79
C LEU A 27 -28.05 3.48 9.96
N ASP A 28 -28.29 4.03 11.15
CA ASP A 28 -29.39 5.01 11.31
C ASP A 28 -29.03 6.49 11.08
N GLU A 29 -27.75 6.87 11.08
CA GLU A 29 -27.36 8.25 10.70
C GLU A 29 -26.97 8.41 9.22
N PHE A 30 -26.90 7.32 8.45
CA PHE A 30 -26.50 7.34 7.04
C PHE A 30 -27.61 7.01 6.04
N ILE A 31 -28.84 6.70 6.50
CA ILE A 31 -29.94 6.29 5.60
C ILE A 31 -30.92 7.43 5.24
N PHE A 32 -30.94 8.56 5.94
CA PHE A 32 -31.85 9.70 5.62
C PHE A 32 -31.22 10.82 4.77
N SER A 33 -30.49 10.47 3.71
CA SER A 33 -30.09 11.45 2.68
C SER A 33 -30.21 10.92 1.25
N ASN A 34 -31.06 9.93 1.00
CA ASN A 34 -31.20 9.36 -0.34
C ASN A 34 -32.67 9.20 -0.77
N GLU A 35 -33.37 10.32 -0.86
CA GLU A 35 -34.54 10.47 -1.74
C GLU A 35 -34.49 11.82 -2.46
N SER A 36 -33.67 11.92 -3.50
CA SER A 36 -34.03 12.67 -4.69
C SER A 36 -33.39 12.01 -5.90
N GLY A 37 -34.26 11.62 -6.84
CA GLY A 37 -33.90 10.91 -8.06
C GLY A 37 -32.95 11.69 -8.95
N GLN A 38 -32.31 10.96 -9.87
CA GLN A 38 -31.35 11.45 -10.86
C GLN A 38 -29.99 11.86 -10.29
N GLY A 39 -29.26 10.88 -9.74
CA GLY A 39 -27.81 10.92 -9.68
C GLY A 39 -27.29 9.58 -10.18
N GLY A 40 -26.91 9.51 -11.46
CA GLY A 40 -26.06 8.42 -11.91
C GLY A 40 -24.88 8.33 -10.93
N MET A 41 -24.55 7.10 -10.50
CA MET A 41 -23.39 6.90 -9.63
C MET A 41 -22.25 7.73 -10.23
N PRO A 42 -21.59 8.62 -9.47
CA PRO A 42 -20.32 9.09 -9.95
C PRO A 42 -19.51 7.81 -10.08
N ALA A 43 -19.15 7.47 -11.33
CA ALA A 43 -18.05 6.57 -11.57
C ALA A 43 -16.87 7.06 -10.71
N LEU A 44 -15.79 6.31 -10.58
CA LEU A 44 -14.54 6.93 -10.13
C LEU A 44 -14.09 7.99 -11.17
N GLU A 45 -14.82 9.09 -11.36
CA GLU A 45 -14.42 10.36 -11.96
C GLU A 45 -13.52 11.04 -10.94
N GLY A 46 -12.41 10.38 -10.70
CA GLY A 46 -11.47 10.75 -9.68
C GLY A 46 -10.06 10.40 -10.13
N PRO A 47 -9.05 10.92 -9.44
CA PRO A 47 -7.65 10.79 -9.83
C PRO A 47 -7.13 9.35 -9.89
N LEU A 48 -7.90 8.37 -9.39
CA LEU A 48 -7.64 6.93 -9.48
C LEU A 48 -8.03 6.32 -10.84
N ALA A 49 -8.85 7.00 -11.66
CA ALA A 49 -9.20 6.55 -13.01
C ALA A 49 -7.97 6.36 -13.90
N ASP A 50 -7.03 7.29 -13.80
CA ASP A 50 -5.80 7.33 -14.62
C ASP A 50 -4.81 6.19 -14.31
N VAL A 51 -5.00 5.47 -13.20
CA VAL A 51 -4.07 4.41 -12.79
C VAL A 51 -4.32 3.15 -13.64
N PRO A 52 -3.36 2.65 -14.45
CA PRO A 52 -3.63 1.50 -15.29
C PRO A 52 -3.99 0.26 -14.46
N GLU A 53 -4.99 -0.50 -14.93
CA GLU A 53 -5.39 -1.78 -14.35
C GLU A 53 -4.30 -2.80 -14.66
N LEU A 54 -3.41 -3.02 -13.71
CA LEU A 54 -2.37 -4.02 -13.84
C LEU A 54 -2.73 -5.24 -13.00
N HIS A 55 -2.62 -6.43 -13.59
CA HIS A 55 -2.75 -7.67 -12.84
C HIS A 55 -1.69 -7.72 -11.73
N TRP A 56 -2.12 -8.11 -10.52
CA TRP A 56 -1.24 -8.19 -9.35
C TRP A 56 -0.05 -9.14 -9.58
N PHE A 57 -0.24 -10.20 -10.38
CA PHE A 57 0.81 -11.13 -10.76
C PHE A 57 1.92 -10.47 -11.59
N LEU A 58 1.56 -9.58 -12.52
CA LEU A 58 2.55 -8.83 -13.30
C LEU A 58 3.38 -7.90 -12.41
N VAL A 59 2.77 -7.28 -11.39
CA VAL A 59 3.50 -6.48 -10.40
C VAL A 59 4.53 -7.33 -9.66
N LEU A 60 4.17 -8.55 -9.27
CA LEU A 60 5.08 -9.49 -8.62
C LEU A 60 6.24 -9.87 -9.55
N VAL A 61 5.95 -10.26 -10.79
CA VAL A 61 6.95 -10.61 -11.80
C VAL A 61 7.90 -9.43 -12.05
N TYR A 62 7.39 -8.21 -12.20
CA TYR A 62 8.23 -7.03 -12.38
C TYR A 62 9.10 -6.73 -11.15
N ASN A 63 8.59 -6.91 -9.93
CA ASN A 63 9.40 -6.77 -8.72
C ASN A 63 10.58 -7.76 -8.71
N ILE A 64 10.37 -9.00 -9.14
CA ILE A 64 11.43 -10.02 -9.20
C ILE A 64 12.45 -9.67 -10.28
N ILE A 65 12.00 -9.39 -11.52
CA ILE A 65 12.88 -9.09 -12.66
C ILE A 65 13.73 -7.83 -12.41
N THR A 66 13.16 -6.83 -11.73
CA THR A 66 13.85 -5.57 -11.44
C THR A 66 14.56 -5.53 -10.10
N LEU A 67 14.63 -6.67 -9.40
CA LEU A 67 15.29 -6.78 -8.08
C LEU A 67 14.79 -5.71 -7.08
N GLY A 68 13.47 -5.49 -7.04
CA GLY A 68 12.84 -4.54 -6.12
C GLY A 68 12.78 -3.07 -6.59
N ILE A 69 13.48 -2.68 -7.66
CA ILE A 69 13.43 -1.30 -8.20
C ILE A 69 12.00 -0.92 -8.60
N TYR A 70 11.23 -1.87 -9.15
CA TYR A 70 9.87 -1.62 -9.60
C TYR A 70 8.96 -1.08 -8.49
N GLY A 71 9.15 -1.49 -7.23
CA GLY A 71 8.37 -0.98 -6.09
C GLY A 71 8.47 0.53 -5.95
N SER A 72 9.70 1.06 -5.86
CA SER A 72 9.96 2.50 -5.75
C SER A 72 9.48 3.27 -6.98
N VAL A 73 9.75 2.75 -8.19
CA VAL A 73 9.31 3.37 -9.45
C VAL A 73 7.79 3.40 -9.57
N TRP A 74 7.11 2.34 -9.12
CA TRP A 74 5.64 2.24 -9.16
C TRP A 74 4.99 3.36 -8.34
N PHE A 75 5.54 3.66 -7.15
CA PHE A 75 5.07 4.77 -6.31
C PHE A 75 5.35 6.13 -6.95
N LEU A 76 6.56 6.35 -7.47
CA LEU A 76 6.94 7.63 -8.09
C LEU A 76 6.07 7.95 -9.32
N ARG A 77 5.84 6.99 -10.21
CA ARG A 77 5.01 7.20 -11.42
C ARG A 77 3.55 7.49 -11.08
N ARG A 78 3.05 7.05 -9.93
CA ARG A 78 1.66 7.25 -9.48
C ARG A 78 1.51 8.36 -8.45
N LEU A 79 2.60 9.04 -8.10
CA LEU A 79 2.60 10.08 -7.07
C LEU A 79 1.58 11.18 -7.38
N GLY A 80 1.51 11.64 -8.63
CA GLY A 80 0.55 12.67 -9.05
C GLY A 80 -0.91 12.23 -8.90
N ALA A 81 -1.22 10.97 -9.22
CA ALA A 81 -2.55 10.42 -9.00
C ALA A 81 -2.91 10.38 -7.50
N PHE A 82 -1.97 9.97 -6.65
CA PHE A 82 -2.20 9.92 -5.21
C PHE A 82 -2.25 11.30 -4.55
N GLN A 83 -1.48 12.28 -5.02
CA GLN A 83 -1.50 13.66 -4.51
C GLN A 83 -2.81 14.38 -4.79
N ARG A 84 -3.56 13.96 -5.82
CA ARG A 84 -4.90 14.47 -6.12
C ARG A 84 -5.99 13.90 -5.20
N LEU A 85 -5.70 12.84 -4.43
CA LEU A 85 -6.62 12.38 -3.39
C LEU A 85 -6.73 13.46 -2.33
N ARG A 86 -7.96 13.80 -1.94
CA ARG A 86 -8.31 14.89 -1.02
C ARG A 86 -7.99 14.52 0.45
N SER A 87 -6.74 14.12 0.69
CA SER A 87 -6.19 13.75 1.99
C SER A 87 -5.35 14.91 2.53
N GLU A 88 -5.52 15.22 3.81
CA GLU A 88 -4.70 16.18 4.54
C GLU A 88 -3.21 15.78 4.55
N ARG A 89 -2.93 14.47 4.44
CA ARG A 89 -1.57 13.92 4.40
C ARG A 89 -1.13 13.70 2.96
N ARG A 90 -0.02 14.30 2.54
CA ARG A 90 0.62 14.07 1.24
C ARG A 90 1.74 13.03 1.34
N LEU A 91 1.95 12.24 0.29
CA LEU A 91 3.17 11.43 0.16
C LEU A 91 4.38 12.35 0.05
N ASN A 92 5.46 12.00 0.73
CA ASN A 92 6.73 12.73 0.63
C ASN A 92 7.53 12.19 -0.56
N PRO A 93 7.69 12.94 -1.67
CA PRO A 93 8.49 12.49 -2.82
C PRO A 93 9.94 12.21 -2.42
N GLY A 94 10.49 12.97 -1.47
CA GLY A 94 11.87 12.80 -1.02
C GLY A 94 12.12 11.41 -0.44
N LEU A 95 11.17 10.84 0.31
CA LEU A 95 11.34 9.50 0.88
C LEU A 95 11.25 8.40 -0.19
N LEU A 96 10.45 8.60 -1.24
CA LEU A 96 10.36 7.66 -2.36
C LEU A 96 11.61 7.70 -3.23
N THR A 97 12.15 8.89 -3.47
CA THR A 97 13.44 9.04 -4.16
C THR A 97 14.57 8.43 -3.32
N ALA A 98 14.56 8.65 -2.00
CA ALA A 98 15.55 8.05 -1.09
C ALA A 98 15.49 6.52 -1.11
N SER A 99 14.30 5.92 -1.07
CA SER A 99 14.16 4.46 -1.16
C SER A 99 14.68 3.91 -2.49
N LEU A 100 14.44 4.63 -3.61
CA LEU A 100 15.00 4.27 -4.92
C LEU A 100 16.53 4.34 -4.93
N VAL A 101 17.12 5.41 -4.40
CA VAL A 101 18.58 5.57 -4.32
C VAL A 101 19.19 4.46 -3.46
N PHE A 102 18.55 4.09 -2.35
CA PHE A 102 19.04 3.02 -1.48
C PHE A 102 19.02 1.65 -2.17
N THR A 103 17.94 1.33 -2.91
CA THR A 103 17.89 0.10 -3.72
C THR A 103 18.98 0.08 -4.80
N ILE A 104 19.21 1.20 -5.50
CA ILE A 104 20.27 1.29 -6.53
C ILE A 104 21.66 1.16 -5.88
N ALA A 105 21.88 1.80 -4.73
CA ALA A 105 23.15 1.73 -4.01
C ALA A 105 23.44 0.31 -3.51
N SER A 106 22.42 -0.39 -2.97
CA SER A 106 22.52 -1.80 -2.58
C SER A 106 22.90 -2.70 -3.77
N LEU A 107 22.23 -2.53 -4.91
CA LEU A 107 22.58 -3.25 -6.14
C LEU A 107 24.01 -2.96 -6.60
N GLY A 108 24.48 -1.72 -6.45
CA GLY A 108 25.88 -1.35 -6.72
C GLY A 108 26.87 -2.05 -5.79
N CYS A 109 26.53 -2.20 -4.50
CA CYS A 109 27.33 -2.95 -3.54
C CYS A 109 27.39 -4.43 -3.91
N ALA A 110 26.24 -5.04 -4.23
CA ALA A 110 26.17 -6.44 -4.67
C ALA A 110 26.98 -6.69 -5.96
N LEU A 111 26.92 -5.79 -6.95
CA LEU A 111 27.75 -5.89 -8.16
C LEU A 111 29.24 -5.77 -7.85
N THR A 112 29.61 -4.88 -6.92
CA THR A 112 31.00 -4.69 -6.50
C THR A 112 31.53 -5.96 -5.83
N LEU A 113 30.74 -6.61 -4.98
CA LEU A 113 31.08 -7.90 -4.36
C LEU A 113 31.33 -8.99 -5.41
N ILE A 114 30.48 -9.07 -6.45
CA ILE A 114 30.66 -10.03 -7.55
C ILE A 114 31.97 -9.78 -8.32
N VAL A 115 32.31 -8.52 -8.58
CA VAL A 115 33.53 -8.15 -9.34
C VAL A 115 34.80 -8.42 -8.54
N ILE A 116 34.77 -8.13 -7.24
CA ILE A 116 35.89 -8.32 -6.33
C ILE A 116 36.16 -9.82 -6.10
N GLY A 117 35.10 -10.63 -6.08
CA GLY A 117 35.17 -12.09 -5.91
C GLY A 117 35.54 -12.50 -4.48
N GLU A 118 35.16 -13.73 -4.09
CA GLU A 118 35.38 -14.28 -2.74
C GLU A 118 36.87 -14.39 -2.33
N GLY A 119 37.81 -14.22 -3.27
CA GLY A 119 39.24 -14.47 -3.08
C GLY A 119 40.11 -13.24 -2.82
N SER A 120 39.57 -12.02 -2.84
CA SER A 120 40.38 -10.81 -2.68
C SER A 120 40.72 -10.53 -1.20
N ALA A 121 42.01 -10.50 -0.87
CA ALA A 121 42.51 -10.26 0.49
C ALA A 121 42.52 -8.76 0.91
N LEU A 122 41.60 -7.94 0.38
CA LEU A 122 41.57 -6.51 0.73
C LEU A 122 40.95 -6.34 2.12
N VAL A 123 41.76 -5.83 3.06
CA VAL A 123 41.37 -5.61 4.46
C VAL A 123 41.40 -4.12 4.77
N VAL A 124 40.32 -3.59 5.35
CA VAL A 124 40.20 -2.20 5.82
C VAL A 124 39.81 -2.21 7.28
N ALA A 125 40.53 -1.46 8.12
CA ALA A 125 40.30 -1.43 9.57
C ALA A 125 40.35 -2.81 10.26
N GLY A 126 41.11 -3.76 9.70
CA GLY A 126 41.23 -5.13 10.22
C GLY A 126 40.07 -6.07 9.85
N LEU A 127 39.09 -5.60 9.07
CA LEU A 127 37.99 -6.41 8.56
C LEU A 127 38.11 -6.59 7.04
N PRO A 128 37.72 -7.76 6.49
CA PRO A 128 37.68 -7.94 5.05
C PRO A 128 36.62 -6.99 4.46
N VAL A 129 36.96 -6.35 3.34
CA VAL A 129 36.07 -5.37 2.68
C VAL A 129 34.75 -6.01 2.23
N THR A 130 34.76 -7.31 1.96
CA THR A 130 33.57 -8.08 1.58
C THR A 130 32.50 -8.07 2.67
N ASP A 131 32.89 -8.29 3.93
CA ASP A 131 31.95 -8.34 5.06
C ASP A 131 31.35 -6.95 5.32
N LEU A 132 32.18 -5.91 5.26
CA LEU A 132 31.72 -4.53 5.41
C LEU A 132 30.72 -4.11 4.32
N LEU A 133 30.97 -4.52 3.07
CA LEU A 133 30.06 -4.25 1.95
C LEU A 133 28.75 -5.03 2.07
N ASP A 134 28.81 -6.28 2.55
CA ASP A 134 27.61 -7.13 2.73
C ASP A 134 26.71 -6.59 3.85
N ASP A 135 27.30 -6.24 5.01
CA ASP A 135 26.59 -5.59 6.11
C ASP A 135 25.96 -4.26 5.68
N PHE A 136 26.71 -3.45 4.92
CA PHE A 136 26.23 -2.17 4.42
C PHE A 136 25.10 -2.35 3.38
N SER A 137 25.22 -3.33 2.48
CA SER A 137 24.17 -3.67 1.50
C SER A 137 22.89 -4.11 2.20
N THR A 138 23.01 -4.98 3.20
CA THR A 138 21.88 -5.44 4.02
C THR A 138 21.20 -4.27 4.74
N PHE A 139 21.98 -3.34 5.30
CA PHE A 139 21.46 -2.14 5.92
C PHE A 139 20.68 -1.24 4.94
N LEU A 140 21.20 -1.06 3.72
CA LEU A 140 20.53 -0.30 2.66
C LEU A 140 19.22 -0.95 2.24
N ASP A 141 19.20 -2.28 2.06
CA ASP A 141 18.00 -3.03 1.69
C ASP A 141 16.91 -2.95 2.77
N LEU A 142 17.30 -3.16 4.04
CA LEU A 142 16.37 -3.04 5.16
C LEU A 142 15.79 -1.63 5.24
N SER A 143 16.64 -0.61 5.07
CA SER A 143 16.22 0.80 5.08
C SER A 143 15.26 1.11 3.93
N ALA A 144 15.56 0.66 2.71
CA ALA A 144 14.70 0.82 1.55
C ALA A 144 13.34 0.13 1.76
N TRP A 145 13.34 -1.09 2.29
CA TRP A 145 12.14 -1.84 2.61
C TRP A 145 11.26 -1.13 3.65
N LEU A 146 11.88 -0.61 4.73
CA LEU A 146 11.17 0.16 5.77
C LEU A 146 10.56 1.45 5.22
N MET A 147 11.28 2.18 4.37
CA MET A 147 10.76 3.38 3.71
C MET A 147 9.54 3.07 2.84
N LEU A 148 9.61 2.01 2.03
CA LEU A 148 8.49 1.58 1.19
C LEU A 148 7.31 1.10 2.02
N ALA A 149 7.54 0.31 3.08
CA ALA A 149 6.49 -0.12 4.00
C ALA A 149 5.80 1.08 4.68
N HIS A 150 6.58 2.08 5.11
CA HIS A 150 6.04 3.31 5.70
C HIS A 150 5.15 4.07 4.70
N GLN A 151 5.60 4.23 3.45
CA GLN A 151 4.82 4.89 2.41
C GLN A 151 3.56 4.10 2.02
N ALA A 152 3.66 2.76 1.97
CA ALA A 152 2.52 1.89 1.70
C ALA A 152 1.43 2.02 2.78
N LEU A 153 1.82 2.09 4.07
CA LEU A 153 0.89 2.32 5.18
C LEU A 153 0.25 3.71 5.12
N ARG A 154 1.01 4.75 4.73
CA ARG A 154 0.45 6.08 4.50
C ARG A 154 -0.57 6.07 3.37
N LEU A 155 -0.23 5.47 2.23
CA LEU A 155 -1.13 5.38 1.07
C LEU A 155 -2.40 4.60 1.41
N ARG A 156 -2.29 3.51 2.15
CA ARG A 156 -3.45 2.78 2.67
C ARG A 156 -4.40 3.70 3.46
N ARG A 157 -3.87 4.53 4.38
CA ARG A 157 -4.69 5.45 5.16
C ARG A 157 -5.40 6.44 4.24
N MET A 158 -4.67 7.05 3.30
CA MET A 158 -5.26 7.98 2.33
C MET A 158 -6.38 7.37 1.49
N ILE A 159 -6.21 6.13 1.02
CA ILE A 159 -7.26 5.42 0.27
C ILE A 159 -8.47 5.18 1.18
N LYS A 160 -8.26 4.74 2.42
CA LYS A 160 -9.35 4.53 3.38
C LYS A 160 -10.12 5.82 3.67
N ASP A 161 -9.42 6.91 3.93
CA ASP A 161 -10.02 8.21 4.23
C ASP A 161 -10.82 8.71 3.02
N HIS A 162 -10.28 8.58 1.81
CA HIS A 162 -10.97 8.96 0.58
C HIS A 162 -12.23 8.12 0.32
N VAL A 163 -12.16 6.81 0.54
CA VAL A 163 -13.29 5.91 0.31
C VAL A 163 -14.37 6.07 1.39
N ALA A 164 -13.97 6.35 2.64
CA ALA A 164 -14.89 6.68 3.72
C ALA A 164 -15.64 7.99 3.44
N ALA A 165 -14.97 9.00 2.86
CA ALA A 165 -15.62 10.23 2.42
C ALA A 165 -16.65 10.02 1.28
N GLN A 166 -16.58 8.89 0.58
CA GLN A 166 -17.56 8.47 -0.44
C GLN A 166 -18.67 7.56 0.11
N GLY A 167 -18.75 7.38 1.44
CA GLY A 167 -19.73 6.49 2.08
C GLY A 167 -19.49 5.00 1.82
N ARG A 168 -18.28 4.61 1.35
CA ARG A 168 -17.91 3.23 1.08
C ARG A 168 -16.89 2.73 2.13
N HIS A 169 -16.79 1.42 2.31
CA HIS A 169 -15.81 0.79 3.19
C HIS A 169 -14.95 -0.23 2.43
N VAL A 170 -13.63 -0.19 2.63
CA VAL A 170 -12.68 -1.15 2.06
C VAL A 170 -11.86 -1.80 3.17
N ALA A 171 -11.93 -3.13 3.22
CA ALA A 171 -11.16 -3.96 4.14
C ALA A 171 -9.70 -4.11 3.66
N ILE A 172 -8.90 -3.04 3.74
CA ILE A 172 -7.45 -3.12 3.56
C ILE A 172 -6.79 -3.41 4.91
N THR A 173 -6.14 -4.55 5.07
CA THR A 173 -5.42 -4.92 6.30
C THR A 173 -4.01 -4.33 6.32
N ALA A 174 -3.55 -3.84 7.48
CA ALA A 174 -2.22 -3.24 7.61
C ALA A 174 -1.10 -4.27 7.41
N LEU A 175 -1.26 -5.46 7.99
CA LEU A 175 -0.31 -6.57 7.85
C LEU A 175 -0.06 -6.93 6.38
N TRP A 176 -1.13 -7.13 5.60
CA TRP A 176 -1.05 -7.39 4.15
C TRP A 176 -0.40 -6.24 3.37
N THR A 177 -0.51 -4.99 3.86
CA THR A 177 0.15 -3.84 3.23
C THR A 177 1.65 -3.79 3.54
N ILE A 178 2.10 -4.31 4.67
CA ILE A 178 3.53 -4.39 5.00
C ILE A 178 4.18 -5.52 4.20
N LEU A 179 3.54 -6.69 4.17
CA LEU A 179 4.07 -7.88 3.49
C LEU A 179 4.03 -7.75 1.96
N PHE A 180 2.95 -7.19 1.41
CA PHE A 180 2.71 -7.16 -0.03
C PHE A 180 2.58 -5.73 -0.59
N GLN A 181 3.07 -4.72 0.13
CA GLN A 181 3.26 -3.31 -0.27
C GLN A 181 2.46 -2.86 -1.50
N ASN A 182 3.13 -2.75 -2.66
CA ASN A 182 2.54 -2.29 -3.91
C ASN A 182 1.53 -3.28 -4.53
N ILE A 183 1.70 -4.58 -4.32
CA ILE A 183 0.80 -5.63 -4.82
C ILE A 183 -0.58 -5.51 -4.16
N ASN A 184 -0.62 -5.42 -2.82
CA ASN A 184 -1.87 -5.31 -2.07
C ASN A 184 -2.61 -4.01 -2.40
N LEU A 185 -1.87 -2.91 -2.55
CA LEU A 185 -2.45 -1.62 -2.92
C LEU A 185 -3.00 -1.64 -4.35
N GLN A 186 -2.28 -2.23 -5.31
CA GLN A 186 -2.78 -2.39 -6.68
C GLN A 186 -4.04 -3.26 -6.71
N HIS A 187 -4.09 -4.34 -5.94
CA HIS A 187 -5.28 -5.19 -5.83
C HIS A 187 -6.48 -4.40 -5.27
N ALA A 188 -6.28 -3.62 -4.21
CA ALA A 188 -7.33 -2.78 -3.63
C ALA A 188 -7.84 -1.71 -4.61
N ILE A 189 -6.93 -1.05 -5.35
CA ILE A 189 -7.28 -0.05 -6.37
C ILE A 189 -8.07 -0.69 -7.51
N ASN A 190 -7.63 -1.86 -8.00
CA ASN A 190 -8.36 -2.60 -9.04
C ASN A 190 -9.75 -3.03 -8.55
N GLY A 191 -9.87 -3.43 -7.29
CA GLY A 191 -11.15 -3.74 -6.66
C GLY A 191 -12.09 -2.54 -6.68
N LEU A 192 -11.61 -1.37 -6.26
CA LEU A 192 -12.39 -0.13 -6.29
C LEU A 192 -12.88 0.24 -7.69
N LYS A 193 -12.05 0.07 -8.72
CA LYS A 193 -12.42 0.32 -10.11
C LYS A 193 -13.55 -0.57 -10.61
N ARG A 194 -13.51 -1.87 -10.29
CA ARG A 194 -14.56 -2.82 -10.71
C ARG A 194 -15.93 -2.45 -10.15
N HIS A 195 -15.99 -2.00 -8.89
CA HIS A 195 -17.23 -1.56 -8.24
C HIS A 195 -17.67 -0.15 -8.61
N GLY A 196 -16.90 0.57 -9.44
CA GLY A 196 -17.28 1.88 -9.97
C GLY A 196 -17.89 1.80 -11.38
N ARG A 197 -17.88 0.63 -12.02
CA ARG A 197 -18.42 0.40 -13.38
C ARG A 197 -19.78 -0.33 -13.37
N SER A 198 -20.20 -0.86 -12.22
CA SER A 198 -21.46 -1.57 -12.00
C SER A 198 -22.52 -0.63 -11.45
#